data_AF-A0A9P0E905-F1
#
_entry.id   AF-A0A9P0E905-F1
#
_cell.length_a   1.000
_cell.length_b   1.000
_cell.length_c   1.000
_cell.angle_alpha   90.00
_cell.angle_beta   90.00
_cell.angle_gamma   90.00
#
_symmetry.space_group_name_H-M   'P 1'
#
loop_
_entity.id
_entity.type
_entity.pdbx_description
1 polymer ?
#
loop_
_entity_poly.entity_id
_entity_poly.type
_entity_poly.pdbx_seq_one_letter_code
_entity_poly.pdbx_strand_id
1 'polypeptide(L)'
;MSPKVEKLPIPSVVLGEGPHWDIATQSLYLIDISGSQLIRYDPQANKAFIVKLDVPLASFIIPVEGSKGQYVVGSGIKLYLIKWDGTSDKTESVELLHQLTNDSEANRINDGKCDNTGRLWFELGSPNYGLRKAILTYFLF
;
A
#
# COMPACT_ATOMS: atom_id res chain seq x y z
N MET A 1 -5.11 -14.44 30.79
CA MET A 1 -3.84 -13.97 30.20
C MET A 1 -4.08 -12.59 29.61
N SER A 2 -3.21 -11.62 29.90
CA SER A 2 -3.31 -10.27 29.29
C SER A 2 -2.58 -10.26 27.94
N PRO A 3 -3.04 -9.47 26.95
CA PRO A 3 -2.30 -9.28 25.71
C PRO A 3 -0.89 -8.74 25.97
N LYS A 4 0.10 -9.24 25.23
CA LYS A 4 1.46 -8.69 25.20
C LYS A 4 1.56 -7.68 24.06
N VAL A 5 2.10 -6.51 24.34
CA VAL A 5 2.36 -5.45 23.33
C VAL A 5 3.86 -5.32 23.17
N GLU A 6 4.35 -5.42 21.93
CA GLU A 6 5.77 -5.37 21.61
C GLU A 6 6.02 -4.39 20.47
N LYS A 7 7.17 -3.71 20.52
CA LYS A 7 7.62 -2.84 19.44
C LYS A 7 8.35 -3.67 18.38
N LEU A 8 7.88 -3.61 17.14
CA LEU A 8 8.57 -4.22 16.00
C LEU A 8 9.80 -3.39 15.60
N PRO A 9 10.84 -3.99 15.00
CA PRO A 9 12.05 -3.31 14.50
C PRO A 9 11.79 -2.57 13.18
N ILE A 10 10.65 -1.89 13.08
CA ILE A 10 10.31 -0.99 11.99
C ILE A 10 10.76 0.41 12.42
N PRO A 11 11.57 1.13 11.61
CA PRO A 11 11.92 2.52 11.87
C PRO A 11 10.68 3.40 12.07
N SER A 12 10.84 4.50 12.80
CA SER A 12 9.75 5.46 12.96
C SER A 12 9.34 6.01 11.60
N VAL A 13 8.04 5.93 11.32
CA VAL A 13 7.39 6.48 10.12
C VAL A 13 6.67 7.76 10.48
N VAL A 14 6.46 8.63 9.51
CA VAL A 14 5.72 9.88 9.73
C VAL A 14 4.22 9.59 9.84
N LEU A 15 3.67 8.79 8.92
CA LEU A 15 2.28 8.34 8.96
C LEU A 15 2.17 6.89 8.46
N GLY A 16 2.29 5.95 9.39
CA GLY A 16 2.18 4.52 9.10
C GLY A 16 0.73 4.08 8.90
N GLU A 17 0.44 3.42 7.78
CA GLU A 17 -0.92 3.02 7.40
C GLU A 17 -0.95 1.73 6.56
N GLY A 18 -2.18 1.23 6.34
CA GLY A 18 -2.46 0.15 5.39
C GLY A 18 -1.75 -1.19 5.67
N PRO A 19 -1.74 -1.71 6.91
CA PRO A 19 -1.10 -3.00 7.19
C PRO A 19 -1.80 -4.14 6.43
N HIS A 20 -0.98 -4.96 5.77
CA HIS A 20 -1.38 -6.16 5.03
C HIS A 20 -0.46 -7.33 5.40
N TRP A 21 -1.04 -8.42 5.88
CA TRP A 21 -0.29 -9.65 6.14
C TRP A 21 -0.33 -10.56 4.91
N ASP A 22 0.84 -10.79 4.30
CA ASP A 22 0.96 -11.75 3.21
C ASP A 22 1.29 -13.14 3.77
N ILE A 23 0.39 -14.09 3.51
CA ILE A 23 0.53 -15.47 3.96
C ILE A 23 1.66 -16.17 3.21
N ALA A 24 1.87 -15.87 1.92
CA ALA A 24 2.84 -16.59 1.09
C ALA A 24 4.28 -16.33 1.54
N THR A 25 4.60 -15.09 1.90
CA THR A 25 5.92 -14.69 2.41
C THR A 25 6.01 -14.58 3.92
N GLN A 26 4.91 -14.85 4.65
CA GLN A 26 4.80 -14.66 6.11
C GLN A 26 5.34 -13.30 6.55
N SER A 27 4.94 -12.24 5.84
CA SER A 27 5.47 -10.90 6.02
C SER A 27 4.36 -9.88 6.22
N LEU A 28 4.61 -8.88 7.05
CA LEU A 28 3.75 -7.72 7.19
C LEU A 28 4.20 -6.64 6.21
N TYR A 29 3.31 -6.18 5.36
CA TYR A 29 3.50 -5.01 4.50
C TYR A 29 2.71 -3.83 5.06
N LEU A 30 3.25 -2.62 4.91
CA LEU A 30 2.62 -1.37 5.30
C LEU A 30 3.27 -0.21 4.55
N ILE A 31 2.74 0.99 4.71
CA ILE A 31 3.23 2.20 4.05
C ILE A 31 3.52 3.31 5.06
N ASP A 32 4.48 4.19 4.75
CA ASP A 32 4.54 5.55 5.30
C ASP A 32 3.96 6.50 4.26
N ILE A 33 2.76 7.05 4.51
CA ILE A 33 2.09 7.92 3.55
C ILE A 33 2.91 9.18 3.32
N SER A 34 3.24 9.88 4.38
CA SER A 34 3.95 11.16 4.28
C SER A 34 5.40 10.98 3.78
N GLY A 35 6.03 9.85 4.13
CA GLY A 35 7.36 9.49 3.63
C GLY A 35 7.38 8.92 2.20
N SER A 36 6.23 8.49 1.69
CA SER A 36 6.04 7.69 0.49
C SER A 36 6.98 6.47 0.41
N GLN A 37 6.89 5.62 1.44
CA GLN A 37 7.74 4.43 1.57
C GLN A 37 6.89 3.17 1.66
N LEU A 38 7.28 2.13 0.92
CA LEU A 38 6.80 0.77 1.16
C LEU A 38 7.69 0.12 2.21
N ILE A 39 7.06 -0.60 3.13
CA ILE A 39 7.74 -1.27 4.23
C ILE A 39 7.29 -2.72 4.23
N ARG A 40 8.25 -3.63 4.35
CA ARG A 40 8.02 -5.05 4.62
C ARG A 40 8.74 -5.44 5.91
N TYR A 41 8.02 -5.96 6.88
CA TYR A 41 8.57 -6.59 8.06
C TYR A 41 8.51 -8.11 7.92
N ASP A 42 9.68 -8.73 8.08
CA ASP A 42 9.87 -10.19 8.14
C ASP A 42 10.07 -10.59 9.60
N PRO A 43 9.10 -11.28 10.23
CA PRO A 43 9.21 -11.74 11.61
C PRO A 43 10.28 -12.82 11.83
N GLN A 44 10.56 -13.65 10.82
CA GLN A 44 11.57 -14.70 10.91
C GLN A 44 12.98 -14.10 10.99
N ALA A 45 13.25 -13.09 10.16
CA ALA A 45 14.50 -12.34 10.21
C ALA A 45 14.52 -11.26 11.30
N ASN A 46 13.36 -10.98 11.92
CA ASN A 46 13.11 -9.84 12.79
C ASN A 46 13.67 -8.53 12.21
N LYS A 47 13.33 -8.26 10.94
CA LYS A 47 13.93 -7.17 10.15
C LYS A 47 12.88 -6.49 9.28
N ALA A 48 12.99 -5.17 9.16
CA ALA A 48 12.24 -4.37 8.20
C ALA A 48 13.10 -4.05 6.95
N PHE A 49 12.45 -4.10 5.79
CA PHE A 49 12.96 -3.66 4.49
C PHE A 49 12.11 -2.49 4.02
N ILE A 50 12.75 -1.48 3.44
CA ILE A 50 12.10 -0.21 3.10
C ILE A 50 12.56 0.23 1.73
N VAL A 51 11.61 0.65 0.90
CA VAL A 51 11.89 1.31 -0.38
C VAL A 51 11.08 2.60 -0.47
N LYS A 52 11.72 3.68 -0.90
CA LYS A 52 11.04 4.94 -1.20
C LYS A 52 10.50 4.90 -2.62
N LEU A 53 9.24 5.31 -2.79
CA LEU A 53 8.63 5.43 -4.11
C LEU A 53 8.82 6.85 -4.67
N ASP A 54 8.92 6.93 -6.00
CA ASP A 54 8.87 8.20 -6.74
C ASP A 54 7.42 8.56 -7.11
N VAL A 55 6.52 8.44 -6.14
CA VAL A 55 5.14 8.95 -6.20
C VAL A 55 4.85 9.67 -4.89
N PRO A 56 4.05 10.74 -4.87
CA PRO A 56 3.72 11.43 -3.63
C PRO A 56 2.65 10.67 -2.84
N LEU A 57 2.75 10.63 -1.51
CA LEU A 57 1.67 10.17 -0.63
C LEU A 57 1.11 8.78 -0.98
N ALA A 58 1.99 7.79 -1.16
CA ALA A 58 1.57 6.40 -1.33
C ALA A 58 0.69 5.95 -0.16
N SER A 59 -0.46 5.34 -0.43
CA SER A 59 -1.56 5.29 0.54
C SER A 59 -1.86 3.89 1.10
N PHE A 60 -1.64 2.84 0.30
CA PHE A 60 -1.74 1.44 0.72
C PHE A 60 -0.79 0.59 -0.13
N ILE A 61 -0.56 -0.67 0.28
CA ILE A 61 0.18 -1.67 -0.49
C ILE A 61 -0.58 -3.00 -0.46
N ILE A 62 -0.91 -3.54 -1.65
CA ILE A 62 -1.62 -4.82 -1.78
C ILE A 62 -0.84 -5.72 -2.75
N PRO A 63 -0.38 -6.92 -2.34
CA PRO A 63 0.22 -7.89 -3.26
C PRO A 63 -0.74 -8.31 -4.38
N VAL A 64 -0.20 -8.53 -5.58
CA VAL A 64 -0.98 -9.05 -6.72
C VAL A 64 -0.98 -10.58 -6.69
N GLU A 65 -2.17 -11.18 -6.79
CA GLU A 65 -2.31 -12.64 -6.82
C GLU A 65 -1.53 -13.25 -8.01
N GLY A 66 -0.95 -14.43 -7.80
CA GLY A 66 -0.16 -15.12 -8.83
C GLY A 66 1.15 -14.43 -9.24
N SER A 67 1.47 -13.24 -8.70
CA SER A 67 2.60 -12.41 -9.17
C SER A 67 3.55 -12.05 -8.03
N LYS A 68 4.71 -12.72 -8.00
CA LYS A 68 5.74 -12.43 -7.00
C LYS A 68 6.35 -11.04 -7.22
N GLY A 69 6.45 -10.26 -6.13
CA GLY A 69 7.10 -8.95 -6.16
C GLY A 69 6.31 -7.86 -6.87
N GLN A 70 5.03 -8.10 -7.16
CA GLN A 70 4.13 -7.10 -7.72
C GLN A 70 3.11 -6.64 -6.68
N TYR A 71 2.93 -5.32 -6.59
CA TYR A 71 2.03 -4.70 -5.63
C TYR A 71 1.23 -3.58 -6.27
N VAL A 72 -0.02 -3.40 -5.88
CA VAL A 72 -0.81 -2.23 -6.21
C VAL A 72 -0.73 -1.21 -5.08
N VAL A 73 -0.51 0.05 -5.46
CA VAL A 73 -0.40 1.19 -4.56
C VAL A 73 -1.29 2.34 -5.06
N GLY A 74 -2.02 2.98 -4.16
CA GLY A 74 -2.74 4.22 -4.45
C GLY A 74 -1.89 5.47 -4.17
N SER A 75 -1.98 6.50 -5.02
CA SER A 75 -1.37 7.82 -4.79
C SER A 75 -2.16 8.90 -5.56
N GLY A 76 -2.57 9.97 -4.88
CA GLY A 76 -3.51 10.95 -5.47
C GLY A 76 -4.77 10.24 -5.94
N ILE A 77 -5.22 10.49 -7.18
CA ILE A 77 -6.35 9.78 -7.80
C ILE A 77 -5.91 8.62 -8.72
N LYS A 78 -4.72 8.08 -8.49
CA LYS A 78 -4.06 7.09 -9.37
C LYS A 78 -3.74 5.80 -8.62
N LEU A 79 -3.84 4.69 -9.35
CA LEU A 79 -3.32 3.40 -8.96
C LEU A 79 -2.04 3.11 -9.74
N TYR A 80 -1.04 2.58 -9.04
CA TYR A 80 0.24 2.19 -9.60
C TYR A 80 0.47 0.70 -9.38
N LEU A 81 1.06 0.04 -10.39
CA LEU A 81 1.64 -1.28 -10.26
C LEU A 81 3.14 -1.12 -9.98
N ILE A 82 3.58 -1.63 -8.84
CA ILE A 82 4.97 -1.56 -8.37
C ILE A 82 5.61 -2.93 -8.52
N LYS A 83 6.81 -2.99 -9.10
CA LYS A 83 7.69 -4.15 -9.04
C LYS A 83 8.79 -3.91 -8.01
N TRP A 84 8.83 -4.75 -6.99
CA TRP A 84 9.80 -4.69 -5.90
C TRP A 84 10.06 -6.09 -5.34
N ASP A 85 11.33 -6.44 -5.15
CA ASP A 85 11.74 -7.74 -4.60
C ASP A 85 11.39 -7.92 -3.11
N GLY A 86 10.93 -6.85 -2.44
CA GLY A 86 10.61 -6.86 -1.01
C GLY A 86 11.83 -6.72 -0.09
N THR A 87 13.01 -6.45 -0.63
CA THR A 87 14.27 -6.40 0.13
C THR A 87 15.24 -5.27 -0.27
N SER A 88 15.23 -4.89 -1.54
CA SER A 88 16.07 -3.82 -2.10
C SER A 88 15.60 -2.45 -1.66
N ASP A 89 16.51 -1.48 -1.66
CA ASP A 89 16.22 -0.06 -1.38
C ASP A 89 15.68 0.70 -2.60
N LYS A 90 15.40 -0.02 -3.70
CA LYS A 90 14.90 0.50 -4.98
C LYS A 90 13.84 -0.44 -5.57
N THR A 91 12.85 0.16 -6.24
CA THR A 91 11.87 -0.56 -7.05
C THR A 91 12.47 -0.88 -8.42
N GLU A 92 12.05 -2.00 -9.01
CA GLU A 92 12.36 -2.35 -10.40
C GLU A 92 11.56 -1.48 -11.38
N SER A 93 10.27 -1.28 -11.10
CA SER A 93 9.41 -0.36 -11.86
C SER A 93 8.26 0.20 -11.03
N VAL A 94 7.76 1.36 -11.48
CA VAL A 94 6.56 2.03 -10.98
C VAL A 94 5.73 2.38 -12.22
N GLU A 95 4.64 1.66 -12.45
CA GLU A 95 3.85 1.75 -13.68
C GLU A 95 2.45 2.30 -13.32
N LEU A 96 1.94 3.28 -14.09
CA LEU A 96 0.57 3.74 -13.91
C LEU A 96 -0.40 2.63 -14.34
N LEU A 97 -1.19 2.14 -13.39
CA LEU A 97 -2.19 1.10 -13.64
C LEU A 97 -3.54 1.71 -14.02
N HIS A 98 -3.95 2.76 -13.31
CA HIS A 98 -5.21 3.46 -13.56
C HIS A 98 -5.19 4.90 -13.03
N GLN A 99 -5.99 5.77 -13.63
CA GLN A 99 -6.28 7.11 -13.11
C GLN A 99 -7.79 7.34 -13.14
N LEU A 100 -8.36 7.80 -12.03
CA LEU A 100 -9.76 8.20 -11.98
C LEU A 100 -9.96 9.44 -12.85
N THR A 101 -10.78 9.35 -13.90
CA THR A 101 -10.95 10.45 -14.88
C THR A 101 -12.03 11.45 -14.51
N ASN A 102 -12.90 11.12 -13.55
CA ASN A 102 -14.09 11.90 -13.20
C ASN A 102 -14.02 12.50 -11.79
N ASP A 103 -12.83 12.50 -11.18
CA ASP A 103 -12.58 13.00 -9.83
C ASP A 103 -11.75 14.28 -9.85
N SER A 104 -11.81 15.03 -8.75
CA SER A 104 -10.96 16.20 -8.55
C SER A 104 -9.52 15.77 -8.27
N GLU A 105 -8.54 16.41 -8.91
CA GLU A 105 -7.10 16.26 -8.58
C GLU A 105 -6.77 16.70 -7.14
N ALA A 106 -7.67 17.41 -6.46
CA ALA A 106 -7.53 17.72 -5.04
C ALA A 106 -7.88 16.51 -4.13
N ASN A 107 -8.58 15.51 -4.64
CA ASN A 107 -8.87 14.28 -3.91
C ASN A 107 -7.61 13.40 -3.86
N ARG A 108 -7.55 12.53 -2.86
CA ARG A 108 -6.55 11.46 -2.81
C ARG A 108 -7.17 10.16 -2.36
N ILE A 109 -6.68 9.06 -2.89
CA ILE A 109 -6.87 7.73 -2.31
C ILE A 109 -6.26 7.71 -0.91
N ASN A 110 -6.95 7.08 0.04
CA ASN A 110 -6.53 7.02 1.44
C ASN A 110 -6.23 5.61 1.94
N ASP A 111 -7.23 4.77 2.13
CA ASP A 111 -7.05 3.35 2.43
C ASP A 111 -7.51 2.51 1.23
N GLY A 112 -7.10 1.25 1.22
CA GLY A 112 -7.45 0.31 0.18
C GLY A 112 -7.28 -1.13 0.64
N LYS A 113 -8.21 -1.99 0.25
CA LYS A 113 -8.21 -3.41 0.59
C LYS A 113 -8.98 -4.20 -0.44
N CYS A 114 -8.53 -5.42 -0.72
CA CYS A 114 -9.30 -6.34 -1.53
C CYS A 114 -10.45 -6.96 -0.72
N ASP A 115 -11.59 -7.17 -1.39
CA ASP A 115 -12.62 -8.06 -0.86
C ASP A 115 -12.19 -9.54 -0.97
N ASN A 116 -13.03 -10.45 -0.48
CA ASN A 116 -12.76 -11.89 -0.49
C ASN A 116 -12.75 -12.53 -1.89
N THR A 117 -13.06 -11.77 -2.94
CA THR A 117 -12.98 -12.20 -4.34
C THR A 117 -11.81 -11.56 -5.09
N GLY A 118 -10.92 -10.87 -4.37
CA GLY A 118 -9.72 -10.24 -4.94
C GLY A 118 -9.98 -8.88 -5.59
N ARG A 119 -11.19 -8.32 -5.49
CA ARG A 119 -11.47 -6.99 -6.06
C ARG A 119 -10.93 -5.92 -5.13
N LEU A 120 -10.15 -5.00 -5.67
CA LEU A 120 -9.65 -3.87 -4.89
C LEU A 120 -10.77 -2.86 -4.61
N TRP A 121 -10.92 -2.47 -3.35
CA TRP A 121 -11.75 -1.36 -2.89
C TRP A 121 -10.86 -0.30 -2.25
N PHE A 122 -11.19 0.97 -2.43
CA PHE A 122 -10.48 2.09 -1.79
C PHE A 122 -11.40 3.30 -1.63
N GLU A 123 -11.12 4.15 -0.66
CA GLU A 123 -11.83 5.41 -0.48
C GLU A 123 -11.00 6.62 -0.91
N LEU A 124 -11.72 7.69 -1.25
CA LEU A 124 -11.14 9.00 -1.57
C LEU A 124 -11.34 9.94 -0.39
N GLY A 125 -10.26 10.56 0.07
CA GLY A 125 -10.30 11.74 0.92
C GLY A 125 -10.38 13.00 0.07
N SER A 126 -11.38 13.86 0.35
CA SER A 126 -11.44 15.20 -0.19
C SER A 126 -11.08 16.23 0.88
N PRO A 127 -10.13 17.16 0.62
CA PRO A 127 -9.80 18.23 1.56
C PRO A 127 -11.00 19.15 1.84
N ASN A 128 -11.97 19.21 0.92
CA ASN A 128 -13.12 20.12 1.02
C ASN A 128 -14.41 19.45 1.55
N TYR A 129 -14.51 18.12 1.51
CA TYR A 129 -15.79 17.42 1.74
C TYR A 129 -15.69 16.17 2.62
N GLY A 130 -14.53 15.87 3.20
CA GLY A 130 -14.31 14.65 3.99
C GLY A 130 -14.16 13.39 3.12
N LEU A 131 -14.27 12.21 3.75
CA LEU A 131 -14.10 10.91 3.09
C LEU A 131 -15.33 10.56 2.25
N ARG A 132 -15.12 10.16 0.99
CA ARG A 132 -16.13 9.55 0.12
C ARG A 132 -15.64 8.18 -0.33
N LYS A 133 -16.51 7.17 -0.23
CA LYS A 133 -16.20 5.84 -0.80
C LYS A 133 -16.27 5.95 -2.32
N ALA A 134 -15.16 5.61 -3.00
CA ALA A 134 -15.18 5.32 -4.41
C ALA A 134 -15.24 3.79 -4.57
N ILE A 135 -15.83 3.32 -5.66
CA ILE A 135 -15.80 1.91 -6.01
C ILE A 135 -15.15 1.85 -7.38
N LEU A 136 -13.99 1.23 -7.45
CA LEU A 136 -13.38 0.90 -8.72
C LEU A 136 -13.07 -0.58 -8.70
N THR A 137 -13.90 -1.35 -9.40
CA THR A 137 -13.71 -2.79 -9.52
C THR A 137 -12.59 -3.07 -10.52
N TYR A 138 -11.36 -3.21 -10.04
CA TYR A 138 -10.32 -3.91 -10.79
C TYR A 138 -10.36 -5.38 -10.39
N PHE A 139 -10.51 -6.26 -11.38
CA PHE A 139 -10.07 -7.65 -11.26
C PHE A 139 -8.56 -7.61 -11.44
N LEU A 140 -7.82 -7.64 -10.33
CA LEU A 140 -6.45 -8.09 -10.38
C LEU A 140 -6.56 -9.61 -10.58
N PHE A 141 -6.10 -10.09 -11.75
CA PHE A 141 -6.15 -11.50 -12.13
C PHE A 141 -5.29 -12.36 -11.22
#